data_AF-A0A959QQP2-F1
#
_entry.id   AF-A0A959QQP2-F1
#
_cell.length_a   1.000
_cell.length_b   1.000
_cell.length_c   1.000
_cell.angle_alpha   90.00
_cell.angle_beta   90.00
_cell.angle_gamma   90.00
#
_symmetry.space_group_name_H-M   'P 1'
#
loop_
_entity.id
_entity.type
_entity.pdbx_description
1 polymer ?
#
loop_
_entity_poly.entity_id
_entity_poly.type
_entity_poly.pdbx_seq_one_letter_code
_entity_poly.pdbx_strand_id
1 'polypeptide(L)'
;MSSVNDRIELLDKLGAYMSSDDETWATVKQQATGANTWFTQESIDIAVQNITDKFLKKDLLENWLSDYILPTEPKTVGIVMAGNIPMVGFH
;
A
#
# COMPACT_ATOMS: atom_id res chain seq x y z
N MET A 1 -11.24 -3.85 18.78
CA MET A 1 -10.16 -4.17 17.82
C MET A 1 -10.82 -4.57 16.52
N SER A 2 -10.32 -4.13 15.36
CA SER A 2 -10.84 -4.59 14.06
C SER A 2 -10.52 -6.07 13.85
N SER A 3 -11.48 -6.80 13.29
CA SER A 3 -11.34 -8.22 12.96
C SER A 3 -10.29 -8.42 11.87
N VAL A 4 -9.82 -9.66 11.68
CA VAL A 4 -8.91 -10.00 10.58
C VAL A 4 -9.58 -9.72 9.23
N ASN A 5 -10.86 -10.04 9.09
CA ASN A 5 -11.64 -9.75 7.88
C ASN A 5 -11.73 -8.25 7.62
N ASP A 6 -11.95 -7.43 8.65
CA ASP A 6 -11.98 -5.97 8.50
C ASP A 6 -10.63 -5.45 7.96
N ARG A 7 -9.51 -6.03 8.40
CA ARG A 7 -8.17 -5.66 7.93
C ARG A 7 -7.94 -6.07 6.49
N ILE A 8 -8.37 -7.27 6.10
CA ILE A 8 -8.31 -7.75 4.71
C ILE A 8 -9.13 -6.82 3.82
N GLU A 9 -10.37 -6.48 4.20
CA GLU A 9 -11.21 -5.54 3.45
C GLU A 9 -10.61 -4.14 3.35
N LEU A 10 -9.96 -3.65 4.42
CA LEU A 10 -9.28 -2.35 4.39
C LEU A 10 -8.08 -2.34 3.44
N LEU A 11 -7.28 -3.41 3.43
CA LEU A 11 -6.13 -3.54 2.53
C LEU A 11 -6.58 -3.68 1.07
N ASP A 12 -7.64 -4.44 0.81
CA ASP A 12 -8.22 -4.57 -0.53
C ASP A 12 -8.78 -3.23 -1.04
N LYS A 13 -9.50 -2.48 -0.17
CA LYS A 13 -9.93 -1.10 -0.46
C LYS A 13 -8.77 -0.14 -0.71
N LEU A 14 -7.67 -0.28 0.04
CA LEU A 14 -6.46 0.50 -0.22
C LEU A 14 -5.89 0.19 -1.61
N GLY A 15 -5.87 -1.08 -2.01
CA GLY A 15 -5.45 -1.49 -3.35
C GLY A 15 -6.33 -0.89 -4.45
N ALA A 16 -7.65 -0.89 -4.25
CA ALA A 16 -8.60 -0.24 -5.16
C ALA A 16 -8.38 1.28 -5.23
N TYR A 17 -8.17 1.95 -4.09
CA TYR A 17 -7.87 3.38 -4.03
C TYR A 17 -6.58 3.73 -4.79
N MET A 18 -5.50 2.98 -4.54
CA MET A 18 -4.20 3.18 -5.21
C MET A 18 -4.23 2.89 -6.72
N SER A 19 -5.23 2.13 -7.20
CA SER A 19 -5.43 1.81 -8.62
C SER A 19 -6.51 2.68 -9.28
N SER A 20 -7.06 3.66 -8.57
CA SER A 20 -8.15 4.51 -9.05
C SER A 20 -7.66 5.79 -9.73
N ASP A 21 -8.56 6.47 -10.41
CA ASP A 21 -8.35 7.80 -11.01
C ASP A 21 -8.59 8.95 -10.00
N ASP A 22 -8.42 8.69 -8.71
CA ASP A 22 -8.59 9.71 -7.66
C ASP A 22 -7.60 10.88 -7.85
N GLU A 23 -8.11 12.11 -7.82
CA GLU A 23 -7.32 13.33 -8.06
C GLU A 23 -6.24 13.55 -6.99
N THR A 24 -6.52 13.17 -5.74
CA THR A 24 -5.55 13.30 -4.65
C THR A 24 -4.40 12.32 -4.88
N TRP A 25 -4.72 11.07 -5.25
CA TRP A 25 -3.71 10.08 -5.60
C TRP A 25 -2.82 10.52 -6.75
N ALA A 26 -3.41 11.01 -7.85
CA ALA A 26 -2.66 11.54 -8.99
C ALA A 26 -1.74 12.70 -8.60
N THR A 27 -2.24 13.61 -7.76
CA THR A 27 -1.46 14.76 -7.26
C THR A 27 -0.24 14.31 -6.45
N VAL A 28 -0.39 13.29 -5.60
CA VAL A 28 0.72 12.76 -4.79
C VAL A 28 1.80 12.12 -5.67
N LYS A 29 1.42 11.37 -6.71
CA LYS A 29 2.39 10.80 -7.68
C LYS A 29 3.18 11.90 -8.40
N GLN A 30 2.51 12.99 -8.78
CA GLN A 30 3.17 14.14 -9.41
C GLN A 30 4.14 14.83 -8.44
N GLN A 31 3.75 15.03 -7.19
CA GLN A 31 4.63 15.62 -6.16
C GLN A 31 5.86 14.75 -5.91
N ALA A 32 5.70 13.43 -5.86
CA ALA A 32 6.79 12.47 -5.72
C ALA A 32 7.82 12.61 -6.86
N THR A 33 7.33 12.70 -8.10
CA THR A 33 8.17 12.92 -9.29
C THR A 33 8.93 14.26 -9.24
N GLY A 34 8.28 15.32 -8.75
CA GLY A 34 8.92 16.64 -8.57
C GLY A 34 9.93 16.69 -7.43
N ALA A 35 9.75 15.87 -6.39
CA ALA A 35 10.62 15.82 -5.21
C ALA A 35 11.86 14.94 -5.41
N ASN A 36 11.79 13.92 -6.26
CA ASN A 36 12.90 13.01 -6.53
C ASN A 36 12.93 12.57 -8.00
N THR A 37 14.02 12.85 -8.70
CA THR A 37 14.20 12.50 -10.12
C THR A 37 14.24 11.00 -10.39
N TRP A 38 14.44 10.17 -9.37
CA TRP A 38 14.38 8.71 -9.48
C TRP A 38 12.93 8.19 -9.46
N PHE A 39 11.97 8.99 -8.99
CA PHE A 39 10.57 8.62 -8.85
C PHE A 39 9.81 9.05 -10.10
N THR A 40 10.21 8.51 -11.25
CA THR A 40 9.50 8.74 -12.51
C THR A 40 8.05 8.26 -12.42
N GLN A 41 7.14 8.85 -13.19
CA GLN A 41 5.74 8.40 -13.24
C GLN A 41 5.64 6.89 -13.53
N GLU A 42 6.46 6.40 -14.47
CA GLU A 42 6.52 4.98 -14.82
C GLU A 42 6.97 4.10 -13.65
N SER A 43 8.06 4.47 -12.96
CA SER A 43 8.56 3.68 -11.83
C SER A 43 7.58 3.68 -10.65
N ILE A 44 6.89 4.81 -10.40
CA ILE A 44 5.81 4.90 -9.41
C ILE A 44 4.66 3.96 -9.80
N ASP A 45 4.19 4.03 -11.05
CA ASP A 45 3.06 3.23 -11.49
C ASP A 45 3.36 1.73 -11.46
N ILE A 46 4.59 1.32 -11.83
CA ILE A 46 5.03 -0.08 -11.69
C ILE A 46 5.05 -0.51 -10.22
N ALA A 47 5.58 0.31 -9.32
CA ALA A 47 5.66 -0.01 -7.90
C ALA A 47 4.26 -0.13 -7.28
N VAL A 48 3.38 0.83 -7.57
CA VAL A 48 1.97 0.82 -7.15
C VAL A 48 1.26 -0.41 -7.69
N GLN A 49 1.38 -0.68 -8.99
CA GLN A 49 0.77 -1.86 -9.60
C GLN A 49 1.24 -3.16 -8.93
N ASN A 50 2.54 -3.30 -8.67
CA ASN A 50 3.04 -4.48 -7.96
C ASN A 50 2.46 -4.59 -6.55
N ILE A 51 2.37 -3.48 -5.81
CA ILE A 51 1.77 -3.47 -4.46
C ILE A 51 0.31 -3.94 -4.54
N THR A 52 -0.49 -3.35 -5.42
CA THR A 52 -1.91 -3.66 -5.53
C THR A 52 -2.16 -5.06 -6.07
N ASP A 53 -1.46 -5.47 -7.12
CA ASP A 53 -1.68 -6.75 -7.79
C ASP A 53 -1.10 -7.96 -7.06
N LYS A 54 -0.06 -7.78 -6.23
CA LYS A 54 0.67 -8.89 -5.59
C LYS A 54 0.46 -9.01 -4.09
N PHE A 55 -0.02 -7.96 -3.41
CA PHE A 55 -0.12 -7.98 -1.95
C PHE A 55 -1.49 -7.59 -1.40
N LEU A 56 -2.21 -6.67 -2.05
CA LEU A 56 -3.41 -6.09 -1.45
C LEU A 56 -4.72 -6.79 -1.84
N LYS A 57 -4.72 -7.66 -2.86
CA LYS A 57 -5.92 -8.38 -3.26
C LYS A 57 -6.40 -9.33 -2.16
N LYS A 58 -7.70 -9.30 -1.91
CA LYS A 58 -8.36 -10.12 -0.89
C LYS A 58 -7.96 -11.61 -0.94
N ASP A 59 -7.99 -12.23 -2.11
CA ASP A 59 -7.66 -13.65 -2.30
C ASP A 59 -6.20 -13.97 -1.94
N LEU A 60 -5.27 -13.06 -2.26
CA LEU A 60 -3.86 -13.19 -1.89
C LEU A 60 -3.64 -13.06 -0.37
N LEU A 61 -4.34 -12.12 0.26
CA LEU A 61 -4.29 -11.91 1.72
C LEU A 61 -4.89 -13.10 2.48
N GLU A 62 -6.04 -13.61 2.04
CA GLU A 62 -6.70 -14.77 2.63
C GLU A 62 -5.81 -16.03 2.50
N ASN A 63 -5.24 -16.26 1.33
CA ASN A 63 -4.31 -17.37 1.12
C ASN A 63 -3.07 -17.24 1.99
N TRP A 64 -2.44 -16.06 2.03
CA TRP A 64 -1.25 -15.82 2.86
C TRP A 64 -1.52 -16.08 4.34
N LEU A 65 -2.66 -15.61 4.87
CA LEU A 65 -2.98 -15.76 6.28
C LEU A 65 -3.42 -17.18 6.65
N SER A 66 -3.86 -18.00 5.68
CA SER A 66 -4.31 -19.38 5.93
C SER A 66 -3.22 -20.30 6.49
N ASP A 67 -1.94 -19.95 6.26
CA ASP A 67 -0.78 -20.69 6.75
C ASP A 67 -0.39 -20.36 8.20
N TYR A 68 -1.09 -19.41 8.85
CA TYR A 68 -0.71 -18.89 10.17
C TYR A 68 -1.83 -18.99 11.21
N ILE A 69 -1.42 -19.32 12.44
CA ILE A 69 -2.26 -19.11 13.63
C ILE A 69 -2.05 -17.66 14.08
N LEU A 70 -3.10 -16.84 13.95
CA LEU A 70 -2.99 -15.41 14.23
C LEU A 70 -2.95 -15.13 15.74
N PRO A 71 -2.06 -14.23 16.20
CA PRO A 71 -1.99 -13.86 17.61
C PRO A 71 -3.24 -13.09 18.02
N THR A 72 -3.74 -13.36 19.23
CA THR A 72 -4.90 -12.66 19.80
C THR A 72 -4.55 -11.25 20.26
N GLU A 73 -3.27 -11.01 20.57
CA GLU A 73 -2.78 -9.73 21.10
C GLU A 73 -2.04 -8.93 20.00
N PRO A 74 -2.59 -7.79 19.54
CA PRO A 74 -1.90 -6.96 18.57
C PRO A 74 -0.66 -6.29 19.18
N LYS A 75 0.34 -6.04 18.33
CA LYS A 75 1.54 -5.27 18.68
C LYS A 75 1.56 -3.95 17.93
N THR A 76 2.11 -2.93 18.56
CA THR A 76 2.39 -1.66 17.90
C THR A 76 3.63 -1.81 17.02
N VAL A 77 3.48 -1.56 15.72
CA VAL A 77 4.57 -1.54 14.76
C VAL A 77 4.86 -0.09 14.40
N GLY A 78 6.10 0.35 14.57
CA GLY A 78 6.57 1.67 14.14
C GLY A 78 7.11 1.60 12.71
N ILE A 79 6.67 2.52 11.86
CA ILE A 79 7.16 2.69 10.49
C ILE A 79 7.82 4.07 10.39
N VAL A 80 9.09 4.11 10.00
CA VAL A 80 9.85 5.36 9.81
C VAL A 80 10.22 5.47 8.34
N MET A 81 9.72 6.51 7.69
CA MET A 81 10.01 6.85 6.29
C MET A 81 10.66 8.23 6.22
N ALA A 82 11.41 8.51 5.16
CA ALA A 82 11.94 9.85 4.93
C ALA A 82 10.78 10.84 4.69
N GLY A 83 10.65 11.87 5.54
CA GLY A 83 9.49 12.76 5.52
C GLY A 83 9.50 13.82 4.41
N ASN A 84 10.62 13.96 3.68
CA ASN A 84 10.80 14.98 2.65
C ASN A 84 10.46 14.50 1.23
N ILE A 85 10.21 13.20 1.03
CA ILE A 85 9.96 12.61 -0.29
C ILE A 85 8.62 11.86 -0.23
N PRO A 86 7.56 12.36 -0.92
CA PRO A 86 6.31 11.64 -1.05
C PRO A 86 6.53 10.25 -1.65
N MET A 87 5.73 9.27 -1.21
CA MET A 87 5.77 7.90 -1.70
C MET A 87 7.09 7.12 -1.48
N VAL A 88 8.04 7.63 -0.67
CA VAL A 88 9.34 6.97 -0.48
C VAL A 88 9.25 5.54 0.08
N GLY A 89 8.20 5.21 0.83
CA GLY A 89 7.97 3.85 1.34
C GLY A 89 7.26 2.90 0.38
N PHE A 90 6.96 3.34 -0.85
CA PHE A 90 6.27 2.54 -1.86
C PHE A 90 7.19 2.06 -2.99
N HIS A 91 8.45 2.52 -3.01
CA HIS A 91 9.48 2.05 -3.94
C HIS A 91 10.19 0.79 -3.44
#